data_AF-A0A971JMU7-F1
#
_entry.id   AF-A0A971JMU7-F1
#
_cell.length_a   1.000
_cell.length_b   1.000
_cell.length_c   1.000
_cell.angle_alpha   90.00
_cell.angle_beta   90.00
_cell.angle_gamma   90.00
#
_symmetry.space_group_name_H-M   'P 1'
#
loop_
_entity.id
_entity.type
_entity.pdbx_description
1 polymer ?
#
loop_
_entity_poly.entity_id
_entity_poly.type
_entity_poly.pdbx_seq_one_letter_code
_entity_poly.pdbx_strand_id
1 'polypeptide(L)'
;MSDYLHGDFYPLTPYSLEDTVWMAWQFDCPERGEGMVQAFRRENSAEESLHVTLHGVEADASYTLTNLDTADVTEITGRELLEQGIELVLPDKPKSAVLVYRKKL
;
A
#
# COMPACT_ATOMS: atom_id res chain seq x y z
N MET A 1 -9.21 -11.30 0.18
CA MET A 1 -8.30 -10.87 1.27
C MET A 1 -7.37 -12.01 1.70
N SER A 2 -7.87 -13.21 2.04
CA SER A 2 -7.03 -14.34 2.46
C SER A 2 -5.96 -14.74 1.43
N ASP A 3 -6.24 -14.59 0.13
CA ASP A 3 -5.34 -15.09 -0.92
C ASP A 3 -4.05 -14.28 -1.09
N TYR A 4 -3.99 -13.03 -0.60
CA TYR A 4 -2.78 -12.20 -0.66
C TYR A 4 -1.81 -12.52 0.48
N LEU A 5 -2.27 -13.13 1.58
CA LEU A 5 -1.41 -13.43 2.74
C LEU A 5 -0.33 -14.46 2.45
N HIS A 6 -0.41 -15.13 1.30
CA HIS A 6 0.61 -16.06 0.80
C HIS A 6 1.59 -15.41 -0.19
N GLY A 7 1.40 -14.13 -0.54
CA GLY A 7 2.31 -13.38 -1.39
C GLY A 7 3.61 -13.00 -0.68
N ASP A 8 4.56 -12.47 -1.45
CA ASP A 8 5.82 -11.96 -0.96
C ASP A 8 5.58 -10.77 -0.01
N PHE A 9 6.11 -10.86 1.20
CA PHE A 9 5.91 -9.85 2.24
C PHE A 9 7.01 -8.79 2.23
N TYR A 10 6.61 -7.53 2.11
CA TYR A 10 7.50 -6.38 2.16
C TYR A 10 7.05 -5.39 3.25
N PRO A 11 7.84 -5.16 4.32
CA PRO A 11 7.57 -4.07 5.24
C PRO A 11 7.82 -2.74 4.53
N LEU A 12 6.84 -1.84 4.56
CA LEU A 12 6.95 -0.50 3.96
C LEU A 12 7.36 0.56 4.99
N THR A 13 7.24 0.23 6.28
CA THR A 13 7.74 1.03 7.41
C THR A 13 8.58 0.15 8.32
N PRO A 14 9.54 0.73 9.09
CA PRO A 14 10.20 0.00 10.16
C PRO A 14 9.21 -0.60 11.16
N TYR A 15 9.54 -1.77 11.71
CA TYR A 15 8.76 -2.34 12.80
C TYR A 15 8.86 -1.47 14.07
N SER A 16 7.73 -1.20 14.70
CA SER A 16 7.66 -0.45 15.96
C SER A 16 6.46 -0.87 16.81
N LEU A 17 6.62 -0.77 18.13
CA LEU A 17 5.54 -0.93 19.10
C LEU A 17 4.93 0.42 19.52
N GLU A 18 5.51 1.55 19.14
CA GLU A 18 5.08 2.89 19.53
C GLU A 18 3.77 3.31 18.87
N ASP A 19 2.80 3.82 19.62
CA ASP A 19 1.50 4.25 19.09
C ASP A 19 1.52 5.61 18.35
N THR A 20 2.71 6.20 18.21
CA THR A 20 2.99 7.51 17.59
C THR A 20 3.42 7.40 16.12
N VAL A 21 3.68 6.20 15.61
CA VAL A 21 4.16 5.99 14.24
C VAL A 21 3.13 5.27 13.38
N TRP A 22 3.26 5.43 12.06
CA TRP A 22 2.52 4.62 11.10
C TRP A 22 3.09 3.20 11.03
N MET A 23 2.24 2.27 10.62
CA MET A 23 2.68 0.95 10.17
C MET A 23 2.12 0.65 8.80
N ALA A 24 2.96 0.17 7.89
CA ALA A 24 2.50 -0.33 6.60
C ALA A 24 3.33 -1.51 6.11
N TRP A 25 2.68 -2.36 5.33
CA TRP A 25 3.30 -3.48 4.63
C TRP A 25 2.56 -3.78 3.34
N GLN A 26 3.26 -4.47 2.46
CA GLN A 26 2.78 -4.95 1.18
C GLN A 26 2.84 -6.47 1.14
N PHE A 27 1.84 -7.07 0.49
CA PHE A 27 1.90 -8.42 -0.03
C PHE A 27 1.85 -8.35 -1.56
N ASP A 28 2.86 -8.92 -2.23
CA ASP A 28 2.93 -8.99 -3.70
C ASP A 28 2.67 -10.42 -4.19
N CYS A 29 1.84 -10.56 -5.22
CA CYS A 29 1.56 -11.83 -5.90
C CYS A 29 1.93 -11.69 -7.38
N PRO A 30 3.23 -11.71 -7.72
CA PRO A 30 3.70 -11.44 -9.08
C PRO A 30 3.12 -12.42 -10.12
N GLU A 31 2.88 -13.66 -9.72
CA GLU A 31 2.25 -14.70 -10.55
C GLU A 31 0.80 -14.38 -10.96
N ARG A 32 0.12 -13.50 -10.23
CA ARG A 32 -1.22 -12.98 -10.53
C ARG A 32 -1.18 -11.55 -11.06
N GLY A 33 -0.02 -10.90 -11.06
CA GLY A 33 0.15 -9.49 -11.42
C GLY A 33 -0.64 -8.57 -10.49
N GLU A 34 -0.80 -8.91 -9.22
CA GLU A 34 -1.56 -8.11 -8.25
C GLU A 34 -0.97 -8.20 -6.85
N GLY A 35 -1.36 -7.28 -5.99
CA GLY A 35 -0.98 -7.30 -4.59
C GLY A 35 -1.76 -6.30 -3.77
N MET A 36 -1.38 -6.17 -2.52
CA MET A 36 -2.13 -5.42 -1.52
C MET A 36 -1.18 -4.66 -0.60
N VAL A 37 -1.57 -3.43 -0.25
CA VAL A 37 -0.94 -2.62 0.79
C VAL A 37 -1.92 -2.49 1.95
N GLN A 38 -1.43 -2.68 3.16
CA GLN A 38 -2.16 -2.36 4.38
C GLN A 38 -1.39 -1.29 5.13
N ALA A 39 -2.09 -0.25 5.56
CA ALA A 39 -1.51 0.84 6.31
C ALA A 39 -2.39 1.22 7.50
N PHE A 40 -1.76 1.58 8.60
CA PHE A 40 -2.40 1.85 9.88
C PHE A 40 -1.85 3.15 10.46
N ARG A 41 -2.71 4.17 10.55
CA ARG A 41 -2.46 5.37 11.33
C ARG A 41 -2.84 5.08 12.78
N ARG A 42 -1.83 5.01 13.64
CA ARG A 42 -2.00 4.73 15.07
C ARG A 42 -2.59 5.93 15.82
N GLU A 43 -3.17 5.67 16.99
CA GLU A 43 -3.89 6.62 17.84
C GLU A 43 -3.15 7.95 18.07
N ASN A 44 -1.84 7.87 18.30
CA ASN A 44 -1.01 9.02 18.66
C ASN A 44 -0.10 9.48 17.51
N SER A 45 -0.33 8.99 16.29
CA SER A 45 0.46 9.45 15.14
C SER A 45 0.08 10.88 14.74
N ALA A 46 1.10 11.75 14.68
CA ALA A 46 0.93 13.16 14.35
C ALA A 46 0.65 13.33 12.85
N GLU A 47 1.44 12.66 12.00
CA GLU A 47 1.33 12.73 10.54
C GLU A 47 -0.01 12.15 10.07
N GLU A 48 -0.73 12.91 9.25
CA GLU A 48 -2.00 12.49 8.64
C GLU A 48 -1.83 11.71 7.34
N SER A 49 -0.64 11.76 6.75
CA SER A 49 -0.29 10.97 5.59
C SER A 49 0.95 10.11 5.79
N LEU A 50 1.02 9.05 5.00
CA LEU A 50 2.17 8.16 4.88
C LEU A 50 2.49 7.99 3.40
N HIS A 51 3.76 8.18 3.06
CA HIS A 51 4.27 7.99 1.72
C HIS A 51 5.14 6.73 1.64
N VAL A 52 4.82 5.81 0.73
CA VAL A 52 5.52 4.52 0.59
C VAL A 52 5.77 4.15 -0.87
N THR A 53 6.94 3.61 -1.19
CA THR A 53 7.24 3.00 -2.49
C THR A 53 6.96 1.51 -2.46
N LEU A 54 6.43 0.95 -3.54
CA LEU A 54 6.14 -0.48 -3.60
C LEU A 54 7.35 -1.29 -4.10
N HIS A 55 7.30 -2.59 -3.83
CA HIS A 55 8.27 -3.58 -4.25
C HIS A 55 7.63 -4.59 -5.21
N GLY A 56 8.44 -5.38 -5.93
CA GLY A 56 7.96 -6.51 -6.74
C GLY A 56 7.21 -6.16 -8.03
N VAL A 57 6.77 -4.91 -8.20
CA VAL A 57 6.05 -4.47 -9.41
C VAL A 57 6.96 -4.28 -10.62
N GLU A 58 6.46 -4.63 -11.81
CA GLU A 58 7.15 -4.42 -13.09
C GLU A 58 7.13 -2.95 -13.53
N ALA A 59 8.30 -2.34 -13.73
CA ALA A 59 8.45 -0.91 -14.03
C ALA A 59 7.70 -0.45 -15.30
N ASP A 60 7.72 -1.26 -16.37
CA ASP A 60 7.13 -0.90 -17.66
C ASP A 60 5.64 -1.28 -17.78
N ALA A 61 5.04 -1.81 -16.71
CA ALA A 61 3.62 -2.14 -16.67
C ALA A 61 2.76 -0.99 -16.14
N SER A 62 1.47 -1.01 -16.48
CA SER A 62 0.46 -0.13 -15.87
C SER A 62 -0.39 -0.93 -14.88
N TYR A 63 -0.77 -0.29 -13.78
CA TYR A 63 -1.57 -0.88 -12.71
C TYR A 63 -2.82 -0.04 -12.46
N THR A 64 -3.87 -0.72 -12.04
CA THR A 64 -5.03 -0.09 -11.39
C THR A 64 -4.85 -0.24 -9.89
N LEU A 65 -4.85 0.87 -9.16
CA LEU A 65 -4.83 0.93 -7.71
C LEU A 65 -6.24 1.24 -7.22
N THR A 66 -6.79 0.39 -6.36
CA THR A 66 -8.12 0.54 -5.79
C THR A 66 -8.02 0.70 -4.28
N ASN A 67 -8.60 1.78 -3.75
CA ASN A 67 -8.79 1.95 -2.32
C ASN A 67 -10.09 1.28 -1.89
N LEU A 68 -9.97 0.24 -1.06
CA LEU A 68 -11.12 -0.55 -0.61
C LEU A 68 -12.00 0.20 0.39
N ASP A 69 -11.50 1.28 0.99
CA ASP A 69 -12.20 2.06 2.01
C ASP A 69 -12.92 3.29 1.44
N THR A 70 -12.48 3.82 0.30
CA THR A 70 -13.03 5.06 -0.31
C THR A 70 -13.63 4.85 -1.70
N ALA A 71 -13.56 3.64 -2.26
CA ALA A 71 -13.93 3.30 -3.63
C ALA A 71 -13.13 4.05 -4.72
N ASP A 72 -12.08 4.78 -4.34
CA ASP A 72 -11.19 5.46 -5.29
C ASP A 72 -10.44 4.44 -6.13
N VAL A 73 -10.33 4.73 -7.42
CA VAL A 73 -9.58 3.92 -8.39
C VAL A 73 -8.69 4.86 -9.19
N THR A 74 -7.40 4.56 -9.21
CA THR A 74 -6.41 5.33 -9.98
C THR A 74 -5.59 4.42 -10.88
N GLU A 75 -5.14 4.96 -12.00
CA GLU A 75 -4.15 4.29 -12.85
C GLU A 75 -2.77 4.85 -12.53
N ILE A 76 -1.79 3.96 -12.44
CA ILE A 76 -0.41 4.31 -12.09
C ILE A 76 0.56 3.34 -12.76
N THR A 77 1.71 3.83 -13.20
CA THR A 77 2.75 2.98 -13.79
C THR A 77 3.54 2.26 -12.70
N GLY A 78 4.13 1.11 -13.04
CA GLY A 78 5.04 0.41 -12.14
C GLY A 78 6.25 1.26 -11.79
N ARG A 79 6.78 2.05 -12.74
CA ARG A 79 7.87 2.99 -12.47
C ARG A 79 7.48 4.04 -11.43
N GLU A 80 6.29 4.62 -11.52
CA GLU A 80 5.79 5.54 -10.50
C GLU A 80 5.66 4.84 -9.14
N LEU A 81 5.10 3.63 -9.09
CA LEU A 81 5.01 2.85 -7.84
C LEU A 81 6.37 2.56 -7.19
N LEU A 82 7.41 2.33 -8.00
CA LEU A 82 8.77 2.04 -7.54
C LEU A 82 9.54 3.28 -7.11
N GLU A 83 9.44 4.37 -7.88
CA GLU A 83 10.29 5.56 -7.71
C GLU A 83 9.60 6.66 -6.93
N GLN A 84 8.34 6.92 -7.26
CA GLN A 84 7.56 7.98 -6.64
C GLN A 84 6.71 7.46 -5.51
N GLY A 85 6.24 6.21 -5.54
CA GLY A 85 5.39 5.63 -4.51
C GLY A 85 3.96 6.16 -4.50
N ILE A 86 3.25 5.89 -3.41
CA ILE A 86 1.87 6.29 -3.17
C ILE A 86 1.76 7.05 -1.85
N GLU A 87 0.92 8.07 -1.84
CA GLU A 87 0.53 8.78 -0.62
C GLU A 87 -0.80 8.22 -0.10
N LEU A 88 -0.80 7.84 1.17
CA LEU A 88 -1.96 7.39 1.92
C LEU A 88 -2.36 8.49 2.90
N VAL A 89 -3.54 9.09 2.73
CA VAL A 89 -4.04 10.15 3.62
C VAL A 89 -5.18 9.63 4.48
N LEU A 90 -5.00 9.65 5.81
CA LEU A 90 -6.02 9.26 6.79
C LEU A 90 -6.17 10.38 7.84
N PRO A 91 -7.09 11.36 7.65
CA PRO A 91 -7.23 12.50 8.57
C PRO A 91 -7.71 12.10 9.97
N ASP A 92 -8.49 11.03 10.09
CA ASP A 92 -8.95 10.48 11.37
C ASP A 92 -7.90 9.53 11.96
N LYS A 93 -7.91 9.40 13.30
CA LYS A 93 -7.11 8.42 14.05
C LYS A 93 -7.95 7.80 15.18
N PRO A 94 -7.76 6.51 15.50
CA PRO A 94 -6.96 5.55 14.74
C PRO A 94 -7.71 5.13 13.48
N LYS A 95 -7.01 4.89 12.38
CA LYS A 95 -7.63 4.46 11.11
C LYS A 95 -6.69 3.59 10.29
N SER A 96 -7.26 2.77 9.42
CA SER A 96 -6.52 1.94 8.48
C SER A 96 -6.95 2.21 7.04
N ALA A 97 -6.07 1.86 6.11
CA ALA A 97 -6.36 1.82 4.69
C ALA A 97 -5.95 0.45 4.11
N VAL A 98 -6.73 -0.07 3.18
CA VAL A 98 -6.34 -1.20 2.33
C VAL A 98 -6.39 -0.79 0.86
N LEU A 99 -5.24 -0.89 0.19
CA LEU A 99 -5.14 -0.68 -1.25
C LEU A 99 -4.84 -2.01 -1.94
N VAL A 100 -5.47 -2.24 -3.09
CA VAL A 100 -5.15 -3.36 -3.98
C VAL A 100 -4.65 -2.80 -5.30
N TYR A 101 -3.52 -3.29 -5.79
CA TYR A 101 -3.06 -3.00 -7.15
C TYR A 101 -3.20 -4.23 -8.04
N ARG A 102 -3.55 -4.01 -9.30
CA ARG A 102 -3.63 -5.06 -10.32
C ARG A 102 -3.08 -4.57 -11.65
N LYS A 103 -2.18 -5.34 -12.24
CA LYS A 103 -1.58 -5.10 -13.55
C LYS A 103 -2.67 -5.09 -14.62
N LYS A 104 -2.63 -4.10 -15.51
CA LYS A 104 -3.49 -4.03 -16.68
C LYS A 104 -2.96 -4.97 -17.76
N LEU A 105 -3.88 -5.66 -18.45
CA LEU A 105 -3.59 -6.54 -19.58
C LEU A 105 -3.14 -5.75 -20.81
#